data_AF-A0A9P7UV41-F1
#
_entry.id   AF-A0A9P7UV41-F1
#
_cell.length_a   1.000
_cell.length_b   1.000
_cell.length_c   1.000
_cell.angle_alpha   90.00
_cell.angle_beta   90.00
_cell.angle_gamma   90.00
#
_symmetry.space_group_name_H-M   'P 1'
#
loop_
_entity.id
_entity.type
_entity.pdbx_description
1 polymer ?
#
loop_
_entity_poly.entity_id
_entity_poly.type
_entity_poly.pdbx_seq_one_letter_code
_entity_poly.pdbx_strand_id
1 'polypeptide(L)'
;MPNGDIVSGCSDGVVRVFSSSEGRWASASELKEYEDYVANQALPSQQVGDVKKSDLPGLEALNDPGKKPGEVKMVKNGDKVEAHQWDASSYTWQKVGDVVDAVGQGRKQLYQGREYDYVFDVDIQDGVPPLKLPYNVTENPYAAAQRFLESNDLSLNYIDEVVKFIEKNTSGVKLGAGGDEYVDPFTGASRYRSGAPTQAPPSTYMDPFTGASRYTGAPSQPSVQTTAPVYQDPFTGASRYSGANSSQPTSQSITSSSAKLEVKPVLPMRQCLLNMQANVDGMRSKVFHFDDVLRNEISTSVLAMYPEEISTIDDIFSYLAHAVNNPSSPPPNSPNTASVEAVIQIVDRWPRDQRFPVIDLSRLLAGHCPTAFEAPGVRSRFLETLVKAAEWNAPWTAPIPKVRQTNSYLMLRALANIVQHASVADGTFLGELFIVLDRAPHEMLTLQQRQTVSTLLFNVSTVYLQTPFDESHRDQHTALVLRVLQKEKEDSETRYRALAALGNVLYAMKTISSSSPTQVQSTEISTTLESLPESFVNEERVRHLLQQTLSFL
;
A
#
# COMPACT_ATOMS: atom_id res chain seq x y z
N MET A 1 19.19 44.13 6.99
CA MET A 1 19.19 45.24 7.97
C MET A 1 19.37 46.57 7.25
N PRO A 2 19.07 47.74 7.88
CA PRO A 2 19.19 49.05 7.23
C PRO A 2 20.61 49.41 6.73
N ASN A 3 21.64 48.72 7.22
CA ASN A 3 23.04 48.85 6.81
C ASN A 3 23.46 47.85 5.70
N GLY A 4 22.52 47.10 5.11
CA GLY A 4 22.76 46.09 4.08
C GLY A 4 22.97 44.66 4.58
N ASP A 5 23.24 44.45 5.87
CA ASP A 5 23.60 43.11 6.39
C ASP A 5 22.40 42.14 6.41
N ILE A 6 22.65 40.87 6.11
CA ILE A 6 21.66 39.78 6.12
C ILE A 6 21.67 39.11 7.49
N VAL A 7 20.50 38.71 8.00
CA VAL A 7 20.35 38.04 9.30
C VAL A 7 19.60 36.73 9.10
N SER A 8 20.14 35.63 9.63
CA SER A 8 19.54 34.30 9.59
C SER A 8 19.38 33.75 11.01
N GLY A 9 18.18 33.30 11.35
CA GLY A 9 17.98 32.40 12.50
C GLY A 9 18.30 30.97 12.07
N CYS A 10 19.16 30.28 12.80
CA CYS A 10 19.58 28.91 12.50
C CYS A 10 18.94 27.90 13.48
N SER A 11 18.88 26.62 13.07
CA SER A 11 18.25 25.54 13.84
C SER A 11 18.99 25.13 15.11
N ASP A 12 20.24 25.60 15.28
CA ASP A 12 21.03 25.51 16.51
C ASP A 12 20.67 26.61 17.54
N GLY A 13 19.67 27.45 17.24
CA GLY A 13 19.25 28.56 18.09
C GLY A 13 20.13 29.82 17.97
N VAL A 14 21.15 29.80 17.10
CA VAL A 14 22.07 30.93 16.90
C VAL A 14 21.55 31.85 15.79
N VAL A 15 21.54 33.15 16.04
CA VAL A 15 21.28 34.16 15.01
C VAL A 15 22.62 34.59 14.40
N ARG A 16 22.81 34.31 13.11
CA ARG A 16 24.01 34.66 12.34
C ARG A 16 23.76 35.89 11.49
N VAL A 17 24.76 36.78 11.43
CA VAL A 17 24.71 38.04 10.66
C VAL A 17 25.81 38.04 9.61
N PHE A 18 25.44 38.20 8.35
CA PHE A 18 26.34 38.18 7.21
C PHE A 18 26.46 39.61 6.64
N SER A 19 27.69 40.09 6.48
CA SER A 19 27.99 41.44 6.01
C SER A 19 28.88 41.44 4.79
N SER A 20 28.63 42.33 3.84
CA SER A 20 29.52 42.60 2.70
C SER A 20 30.69 43.55 3.05
N SER A 21 30.83 43.93 4.32
CA SER A 21 31.82 44.89 4.81
C SER A 21 32.79 44.23 5.77
N GLU A 22 34.03 43.98 5.34
CA GLU A 22 35.10 43.33 6.11
C GLU A 22 35.25 43.87 7.55
N GLY A 23 35.16 45.19 7.73
CA GLY A 23 35.20 45.84 9.06
C GLY A 23 34.02 45.54 10.01
N ARG A 24 33.09 44.65 9.62
CA ARG A 24 32.02 44.09 10.45
C ARG A 24 32.06 42.55 10.52
N TRP A 25 33.09 41.91 9.99
CA TRP A 25 33.24 40.46 10.07
C TRP A 25 33.69 40.03 11.47
N ALA A 26 33.40 38.78 11.82
CA ALA A 26 34.00 38.12 12.99
C ALA A 26 35.52 37.96 12.78
N SER A 27 36.27 37.64 13.83
CA SER A 27 37.71 37.40 13.70
C SER A 27 38.00 36.20 12.79
N ALA A 28 39.21 36.15 12.23
CA ALA A 28 39.64 35.03 11.39
C ALA A 28 39.59 33.66 12.12
N SER A 29 39.59 33.64 13.46
CA SER A 29 39.39 32.41 14.24
C SER A 29 37.93 31.99 14.25
N GLU A 30 36.99 32.92 14.47
CA GLU A 30 35.55 32.67 14.52
C GLU A 30 34.98 32.36 13.12
N LEU A 31 35.49 33.02 12.08
CA LEU A 31 35.17 32.68 10.68
C LEU A 31 35.61 31.26 10.36
N LYS A 32 36.85 30.89 10.72
CA LYS A 32 37.33 29.51 10.51
C LYS A 32 36.53 28.51 11.34
N GLU A 33 36.22 28.80 12.61
CA GLU A 33 35.40 27.91 13.45
C GLU A 33 34.00 27.72 12.87
N TYR A 34 33.43 28.76 12.24
CA TYR A 34 32.17 28.65 11.49
C TYR A 34 32.31 27.85 10.19
N GLU A 35 33.39 28.02 9.42
CA GLU A 35 33.69 27.21 8.21
C GLU A 35 33.89 25.73 8.57
N ASP A 36 34.71 25.44 9.59
CA ASP A 36 34.92 24.09 10.14
C ASP A 36 33.58 23.53 10.67
N TYR A 37 32.74 24.32 11.33
CA TYR A 37 31.39 23.90 11.77
C TYR A 37 30.47 23.54 10.61
N VAL A 38 30.42 24.36 9.55
CA VAL A 38 29.61 24.10 8.34
C VAL A 38 30.12 22.87 7.60
N ALA A 39 31.44 22.70 7.46
CA ALA A 39 32.05 21.53 6.83
C ALA A 39 31.81 20.22 7.62
N ASN A 40 31.63 20.31 8.95
CA ASN A 40 31.27 19.17 9.81
C ASN A 40 29.74 18.94 9.91
N GLN A 41 28.88 19.88 9.48
CA GLN A 41 27.45 19.63 9.29
C GLN A 41 27.22 18.85 7.99
N ALA A 42 27.53 17.55 8.04
CA ALA A 42 27.40 16.63 6.91
C ALA A 42 25.98 16.66 6.30
N LEU A 43 25.92 16.71 4.97
CA LEU A 43 24.67 16.62 4.20
C LEU A 43 23.94 15.30 4.56
N PRO A 44 22.66 15.36 4.99
CA PRO A 44 21.88 14.15 5.25
C PRO A 44 21.74 13.31 3.96
N SER A 45 22.08 12.02 4.06
CA SER A 45 21.97 11.06 2.95
C SER A 45 20.56 10.94 2.36
N GLN A 46 19.53 11.39 3.08
CA GLN A 46 18.15 11.49 2.59
C GLN A 46 17.97 12.36 1.33
N GLN A 47 18.91 13.26 1.01
CA GLN A 47 18.89 14.02 -0.26
C GLN A 47 19.67 13.33 -1.40
N VAL A 48 20.39 12.24 -1.13
CA VAL A 48 21.21 11.51 -2.10
C VAL A 48 20.96 10.00 -1.97
N GLY A 49 19.88 9.53 -2.60
CA GLY A 49 19.41 8.14 -2.47
C GLY A 49 20.46 7.08 -2.86
N ASP A 50 20.56 6.04 -2.01
CA ASP A 50 21.34 4.81 -2.12
C ASP A 50 22.46 4.77 -3.18
N VAL A 51 23.50 5.57 -2.96
CA VAL A 51 24.69 5.60 -3.82
C VAL A 51 25.53 4.34 -3.61
N LYS A 52 25.59 3.47 -4.63
CA LYS A 52 26.48 2.31 -4.65
C LYS A 52 27.95 2.75 -4.65
N LYS A 53 28.62 2.62 -3.50
CA LYS A 53 30.06 2.93 -3.31
C LYS A 53 31.04 2.09 -4.16
N SER A 54 30.55 1.09 -4.89
CA SER A 54 31.29 0.37 -5.93
C SER A 54 31.44 1.15 -7.24
N ASP A 55 30.50 2.06 -7.52
CA ASP A 55 30.28 2.62 -8.85
C ASP A 55 30.75 4.09 -8.95
N LEU A 56 31.32 4.63 -7.87
CA LEU A 56 31.85 5.99 -7.79
C LEU A 56 33.27 6.10 -8.36
N PRO A 57 33.59 7.15 -9.14
CA PRO A 57 34.95 7.41 -9.60
C PRO A 57 35.87 7.81 -8.43
N GLY A 58 37.18 7.68 -8.60
CA GLY A 58 38.16 8.18 -7.64
C GLY A 58 38.46 9.66 -7.80
N LEU A 59 39.45 10.14 -7.04
CA LEU A 59 39.96 11.52 -7.06
C LEU A 59 40.38 11.99 -8.46
N GLU A 60 40.77 11.07 -9.36
CA GLU A 60 41.17 11.38 -10.73
C GLU A 60 40.07 12.08 -11.54
N ALA A 61 38.80 11.88 -11.20
CA ALA A 61 37.68 12.56 -11.86
C ALA A 61 37.56 14.05 -11.48
N LEU A 62 38.36 14.57 -10.54
CA LEU A 62 38.48 16.02 -10.29
C LEU A 62 39.42 16.72 -11.29
N ASN A 63 40.18 15.99 -12.11
CA ASN A 63 40.98 16.60 -13.18
C ASN A 63 40.10 17.13 -14.33
N ASP A 64 38.91 16.54 -14.53
CA ASP A 64 37.93 17.03 -15.50
C ASP A 64 37.20 18.27 -14.94
N PRO A 65 37.28 19.45 -15.60
CA PRO A 65 36.57 20.64 -15.16
C PRO A 65 35.05 20.45 -15.23
N GLY A 66 34.33 21.06 -14.29
CA GLY A 66 32.87 21.03 -14.27
C GLY A 66 32.23 21.73 -15.46
N LYS A 67 31.10 21.20 -15.91
CA LYS A 67 30.38 21.68 -17.11
C LYS A 67 29.46 22.85 -16.79
N LYS A 68 29.11 23.06 -15.52
CA LYS A 68 28.28 24.17 -15.03
C LYS A 68 28.76 24.68 -13.66
N PRO A 69 28.65 25.99 -13.36
CA PRO A 69 28.87 26.50 -12.01
C PRO A 69 27.97 25.78 -11.00
N GLY A 70 28.52 25.37 -9.86
CA GLY A 70 27.77 24.67 -8.82
C GLY A 70 27.49 23.18 -9.08
N GLU A 71 28.02 22.60 -10.16
CA GLU A 71 27.96 21.15 -10.41
C GLU A 71 28.62 20.39 -9.25
N VAL A 72 27.94 19.38 -8.69
CA VAL A 72 28.46 18.55 -7.59
C VAL A 72 28.86 17.18 -8.12
N LYS A 73 30.08 16.75 -7.79
CA LYS A 73 30.67 15.46 -8.16
C LYS A 73 31.09 14.73 -6.88
N MET A 74 30.69 13.46 -6.77
CA MET A 74 31.12 12.58 -5.68
C MET A 74 32.31 11.74 -6.14
N VAL A 75 33.37 11.72 -5.33
CA VAL A 75 34.60 10.97 -5.59
C VAL A 75 35.00 10.12 -4.40
N LYS A 76 35.62 8.97 -4.66
CA LYS A 76 36.13 8.06 -3.66
C LYS A 76 37.57 8.40 -3.27
N ASN A 77 37.78 8.74 -2.00
CA ASN A 77 39.08 9.00 -1.39
C ASN A 77 39.39 7.90 -0.35
N GLY A 78 39.96 6.79 -0.83
CA GLY A 78 40.14 5.58 0.00
C GLY A 78 38.79 4.97 0.40
N ASP A 79 38.57 4.85 1.72
CA ASP A 79 37.30 4.36 2.29
C ASP A 79 36.24 5.47 2.44
N LYS A 80 36.62 6.75 2.26
CA LYS A 80 35.70 7.89 2.28
C LYS A 80 35.12 8.18 0.90
N VAL A 81 33.91 8.71 0.89
CA VAL A 81 33.35 9.42 -0.28
C VAL A 81 33.38 10.91 0.06
N GLU A 82 33.78 11.74 -0.88
CA GLU A 82 33.83 13.19 -0.74
C GLU A 82 32.92 13.84 -1.78
N ALA A 83 32.16 14.85 -1.36
CA ALA A 83 31.40 15.70 -2.26
C ALA A 83 32.23 16.95 -2.60
N HIS A 84 32.45 17.18 -3.90
CA HIS A 84 33.16 18.35 -4.41
C HIS A 84 32.24 19.13 -5.35
N GLN A 85 32.29 20.46 -5.30
CA GLN A 85 31.50 21.35 -6.14
C GLN A 85 32.39 22.17 -7.07
N TRP A 86 31.95 22.37 -8.31
CA TRP A 86 32.68 23.17 -9.30
C TRP A 86 32.47 24.67 -9.09
N ASP A 87 33.52 25.37 -8.70
CA ASP A 87 33.57 26.82 -8.77
C ASP A 87 34.11 27.26 -10.15
N ALA A 88 33.21 27.81 -10.95
CA ALA A 88 33.53 28.32 -12.28
C ALA A 88 34.23 29.70 -12.27
N SER A 89 34.38 30.34 -11.11
CA SER A 89 35.14 31.59 -10.94
C SER A 89 36.61 31.34 -10.65
N SER A 90 36.94 30.33 -9.83
CA SER A 90 38.32 29.88 -9.58
C SER A 90 38.84 28.85 -10.60
N TYR A 91 37.95 28.21 -11.38
CA TYR A 91 38.23 27.02 -12.19
C TYR A 91 38.75 25.82 -11.36
N THR A 92 38.24 25.65 -10.14
CA THR A 92 38.61 24.52 -9.26
C THR A 92 37.40 23.78 -8.70
N TRP A 93 37.58 22.48 -8.44
CA TRP A 93 36.69 21.74 -7.55
C TRP A 93 36.99 22.13 -6.10
N GLN A 94 35.97 22.58 -5.37
CA GLN A 94 36.03 22.89 -3.94
C GLN A 94 35.38 21.74 -3.16
N LYS A 95 36.03 21.25 -2.10
CA LYS A 95 35.46 20.19 -1.26
C LYS A 95 34.34 20.75 -0.40
N VAL A 96 33.13 20.20 -0.55
CA VAL A 96 31.93 20.63 0.20
C VAL A 96 31.69 19.76 1.45
N GLY A 97 32.16 18.51 1.46
CA GLY A 97 32.12 17.69 2.67
C GLY A 97 32.52 16.22 2.48
N ASP A 98 32.61 15.50 3.60
CA ASP A 98 32.69 14.04 3.64
C ASP A 98 31.27 13.45 3.59
N VAL A 99 31.00 12.56 2.63
CA VAL A 99 29.75 11.79 2.57
C VAL A 99 29.91 10.54 3.43
N VAL A 100 29.52 10.66 4.69
CA VAL A 100 29.51 9.56 5.66
C VAL A 100 28.35 8.60 5.39
N ASP A 101 28.60 7.28 5.48
CA ASP A 101 27.51 6.29 5.40
C ASP A 101 26.66 6.34 6.66
N ALA A 102 25.34 6.33 6.47
CA ALA A 102 24.37 6.04 7.52
C ALA A 102 24.28 4.52 7.82
N VAL A 103 25.41 3.83 7.93
CA VAL A 103 25.47 2.37 8.16
C VAL A 103 26.39 2.05 9.33
N GLY A 104 25.78 1.85 10.50
CA GLY A 104 26.49 1.49 11.74
C GLY A 104 25.54 0.86 12.75
N GLN A 105 25.27 -0.44 12.59
CA GLN A 105 24.46 -1.22 13.53
C GLN A 105 25.02 -1.08 14.95
N GLY A 106 24.22 -0.58 15.89
CA GLY A 106 24.60 -0.44 17.30
C GLY A 106 24.89 0.98 17.81
N ARG A 107 24.71 2.05 17.01
CA ARG A 107 24.52 3.40 17.57
C ARG A 107 23.04 3.66 17.84
N LYS A 108 22.73 3.98 19.11
CA LYS A 108 21.40 4.43 19.50
C LYS A 108 21.02 5.71 18.80
N GLN A 109 19.76 5.79 18.39
CA GLN A 109 19.16 6.95 17.73
C GLN A 109 18.48 7.83 18.79
N LEU A 110 18.71 9.14 18.74
CA LEU A 110 18.12 10.10 19.67
C LEU A 110 16.75 10.53 19.17
N TYR A 111 15.69 10.23 19.92
CA TYR A 111 14.32 10.64 19.62
C TYR A 111 13.66 11.27 20.85
N GLN A 112 13.09 12.47 20.69
CA GLN A 112 12.48 13.27 21.76
C GLN A 112 13.34 13.39 23.03
N GLY A 113 14.66 13.51 22.86
CA GLY A 113 15.63 13.63 23.98
C GLY A 113 15.95 12.32 24.71
N ARG A 114 15.58 11.16 24.17
CA ARG A 114 15.91 9.83 24.70
C ARG A 114 16.60 8.97 23.64
N GLU A 115 17.53 8.13 24.07
CA GLU A 115 18.26 7.21 23.20
C GLU A 115 17.51 5.88 23.05
N TYR A 116 17.33 5.42 21.81
CA TYR A 116 16.70 4.15 21.47
C TYR A 116 17.59 3.31 20.54
N ASP A 117 17.63 1.99 20.72
CA ASP A 117 18.43 1.11 19.84
C ASP A 117 17.99 1.20 18.36
N TYR A 118 16.69 1.41 18.13
CA TYR A 118 16.11 1.70 16.81
C TYR A 118 15.09 2.84 16.92
N VAL A 119 15.03 3.67 15.88
CA VAL A 119 13.86 4.49 15.58
C VAL A 119 13.47 4.19 14.14
N PHE A 120 12.36 3.50 13.95
CA PHE A 120 11.87 3.14 12.62
C PHE A 120 10.97 4.23 12.04
N ASP A 121 10.98 4.37 10.72
CA ASP A 121 9.92 5.06 9.99
C ASP A 121 8.81 4.06 9.66
N VAL A 122 7.56 4.39 10.02
CA VAL A 122 6.42 3.49 9.90
C VAL A 122 5.26 4.19 9.17
N ASP A 123 5.01 3.74 7.95
CA ASP A 123 3.93 4.23 7.08
C ASP A 123 2.63 3.47 7.35
N ILE A 124 1.77 4.01 8.23
CA ILE A 124 0.46 3.41 8.57
C ILE A 124 -0.69 3.98 7.73
N GLN A 125 -0.53 5.20 7.18
CA GLN A 125 -1.60 5.88 6.45
C GLN A 125 -1.08 6.44 5.11
N ASP A 126 -1.68 5.99 4.01
CA ASP A 126 -1.38 6.46 2.65
C ASP A 126 -1.56 7.99 2.56
N GLY A 127 -0.47 8.70 2.24
CA GLY A 127 -0.43 10.16 2.13
C GLY A 127 -0.03 10.94 3.39
N VAL A 128 0.23 10.29 4.52
CA VAL A 128 0.80 10.91 5.73
C VAL A 128 2.32 10.66 5.77
N PRO A 129 3.17 11.61 6.22
CA PRO A 129 4.59 11.35 6.40
C PRO A 129 4.88 10.19 7.37
N PRO A 130 5.94 9.40 7.16
CA PRO A 130 6.27 8.26 8.02
C PRO A 130 6.37 8.65 9.49
N LEU A 131 5.76 7.86 10.37
CA LEU A 131 5.74 8.13 11.81
C LEU A 131 6.90 7.40 12.51
N LYS A 132 7.56 8.11 13.43
CA LYS A 132 8.76 7.61 14.11
C LYS A 132 8.40 6.68 15.27
N LEU A 133 8.77 5.40 15.15
CA LEU A 133 8.60 4.37 16.18
C LEU A 133 9.91 4.11 16.93
N PRO A 134 10.08 4.64 18.16
CA PRO A 134 11.25 4.37 19.00
C PRO A 134 11.14 3.01 19.73
N TYR A 135 12.14 2.15 19.56
CA TYR A 135 12.21 0.78 20.09
C TYR A 135 13.60 0.44 20.66
N ASN A 136 13.64 -0.34 21.75
CA ASN A 136 14.86 -0.92 22.32
C ASN A 136 14.83 -2.45 22.23
N VAL A 137 15.98 -3.09 22.00
CA VAL A 137 16.10 -4.56 21.94
C VAL A 137 15.63 -5.23 23.24
N THR A 138 15.77 -4.52 24.37
CA THR A 138 15.35 -4.97 25.70
C THR A 138 13.86 -4.71 26.00
N GLU A 139 13.08 -4.20 25.06
CA GLU A 139 11.66 -3.87 25.24
C GLU A 139 10.73 -4.88 24.56
N ASN A 140 9.58 -5.15 25.17
CA ASN A 140 8.54 -5.98 24.57
C ASN A 140 7.92 -5.27 23.35
N PRO A 141 7.93 -5.87 22.13
CA PRO A 141 7.33 -5.28 20.94
C PRO A 141 5.88 -4.81 21.10
N TYR A 142 5.04 -5.53 21.88
CA TYR A 142 3.65 -5.12 22.11
C TYR A 142 3.54 -3.81 22.92
N ALA A 143 4.42 -3.61 23.91
CA ALA A 143 4.43 -2.39 24.71
C ALA A 143 4.95 -1.18 23.90
N ALA A 144 5.96 -1.40 23.06
CA ALA A 144 6.46 -0.37 22.15
C ALA A 144 5.43 -0.01 21.06
N ALA A 145 4.74 -1.01 20.49
CA ALA A 145 3.66 -0.83 19.54
C ALA A 145 2.48 -0.06 20.14
N GLN A 146 2.01 -0.46 21.33
CA GLN A 146 0.93 0.24 22.04
C GLN A 146 1.30 1.70 22.31
N ARG A 147 2.48 1.98 22.92
CA ARG A 147 2.97 3.34 23.14
C ARG A 147 3.00 4.16 21.85
N PHE A 148 3.49 3.57 20.77
CA PHE A 148 3.61 4.24 19.48
C PHE A 148 2.24 4.59 18.88
N LEU A 149 1.25 3.70 18.99
CA LEU A 149 -0.12 3.98 18.55
C LEU A 149 -0.75 5.09 19.40
N GLU A 150 -0.69 4.97 20.73
CA GLU A 150 -1.23 5.97 21.68
C GLU A 150 -0.59 7.36 21.50
N SER A 151 0.73 7.42 21.31
CA SER A 151 1.47 8.70 21.17
C SER A 151 1.32 9.37 19.80
N ASN A 152 0.68 8.73 18.82
CA ASN A 152 0.33 9.30 17.52
C ASN A 152 -1.20 9.33 17.28
N ASP A 153 -2.01 9.09 18.32
CA ASP A 153 -3.48 9.03 18.29
C ASP A 153 -4.04 8.03 17.23
N LEU A 154 -3.36 6.88 17.11
CA LEU A 154 -3.69 5.82 16.17
C LEU A 154 -4.48 4.69 16.85
N SER A 155 -5.37 4.04 16.09
CA SER A 155 -6.18 2.93 16.58
C SER A 155 -5.33 1.75 17.07
N LEU A 156 -5.63 1.25 18.28
CA LEU A 156 -5.02 0.04 18.84
C LEU A 156 -5.24 -1.23 17.98
N ASN A 157 -6.15 -1.21 17.01
CA ASN A 157 -6.35 -2.29 16.05
C ASN A 157 -5.08 -2.59 15.22
N TYR A 158 -4.19 -1.61 15.02
CA TYR A 158 -2.93 -1.79 14.30
C TYR A 158 -1.83 -2.47 15.13
N ILE A 159 -2.05 -2.78 16.42
CA ILE A 159 -0.99 -3.30 17.32
C ILE A 159 -0.31 -4.55 16.77
N ASP A 160 -1.09 -5.48 16.22
CA ASP A 160 -0.60 -6.74 15.65
C ASP A 160 0.18 -6.55 14.33
N GLU A 161 -0.04 -5.44 13.61
CA GLU A 161 0.70 -5.10 12.39
C GLU A 161 2.01 -4.39 12.75
N VAL A 162 1.96 -3.45 13.68
CA VAL A 162 3.13 -2.75 14.23
C VAL A 162 4.08 -3.73 14.94
N VAL A 163 3.57 -4.70 15.70
CA VAL A 163 4.40 -5.77 16.30
C VAL A 163 5.10 -6.59 15.22
N LYS A 164 4.38 -7.06 14.18
CA LYS A 164 4.99 -7.82 13.08
C LYS A 164 6.03 -6.99 12.33
N PHE A 165 5.83 -5.68 12.21
CA PHE A 165 6.81 -4.75 11.66
C PHE A 165 8.07 -4.65 12.56
N ILE A 166 7.91 -4.49 13.87
CA ILE A 166 9.04 -4.48 14.82
C ILE A 166 9.80 -5.80 14.74
N GLU A 167 9.13 -6.95 14.87
CA GLU A 167 9.76 -8.27 14.84
C GLU A 167 10.50 -8.53 13.51
N LYS A 168 9.90 -8.17 12.37
CA LYS A 168 10.51 -8.30 11.04
C LYS A 168 11.81 -7.52 10.95
N ASN A 169 11.79 -6.24 11.34
CA ASN A 169 12.94 -5.33 11.21
C ASN A 169 14.00 -5.51 12.32
N THR A 170 13.68 -6.18 13.43
CA THR A 170 14.63 -6.47 14.54
C THR A 170 15.18 -7.90 14.51
N SER A 171 14.65 -8.77 13.65
CA SER A 171 14.96 -10.21 13.56
C SER A 171 16.45 -10.58 13.41
N GLY A 172 17.31 -9.64 13.01
CA GLY A 172 18.76 -9.82 12.94
C GLY A 172 19.52 -9.78 14.27
N VAL A 173 18.92 -9.28 15.37
CA VAL A 173 19.63 -9.10 16.66
C VAL A 173 18.87 -9.77 17.82
N LYS A 174 18.94 -11.11 17.87
CA LYS A 174 18.65 -11.87 19.11
C LYS A 174 19.92 -12.03 19.94
N LEU A 175 20.30 -10.96 20.64
CA LEU A 175 21.32 -11.05 21.70
C LEU A 175 20.75 -11.78 22.94
N GLY A 176 21.64 -12.29 23.79
CA GLY A 176 21.31 -13.30 24.81
C GLY A 176 20.26 -12.89 25.85
N ALA A 177 19.52 -13.87 26.35
CA ALA A 177 18.51 -13.68 27.39
C ALA A 177 19.14 -13.13 28.69
N GLY A 178 18.54 -12.08 29.26
CA GLY A 178 18.97 -11.49 30.52
C GLY A 178 17.91 -10.60 31.17
N GLY A 179 17.41 -11.03 32.32
CA GLY A 179 16.77 -10.18 33.33
C GLY A 179 15.44 -9.51 32.98
N ASP A 180 14.33 -10.25 33.01
CA ASP A 180 13.02 -9.64 33.23
C ASP A 180 12.96 -9.07 34.68
N GLU A 181 13.04 -7.74 34.84
CA GLU A 181 12.74 -7.07 36.12
C GLU A 181 11.68 -5.96 35.92
N TYR A 182 10.45 -6.39 35.62
CA TYR A 182 9.26 -5.53 35.64
C TYR A 182 8.15 -6.18 36.46
N VAL A 183 7.59 -5.43 37.42
CA VAL A 183 6.51 -5.88 38.30
C VAL A 183 5.22 -5.19 37.89
N ASP A 184 4.20 -5.97 37.54
CA ASP A 184 2.85 -5.47 37.27
C ASP A 184 2.24 -4.85 38.55
N PRO A 185 1.82 -3.57 38.52
CA PRO A 185 1.15 -2.92 39.66
C PRO A 185 -0.16 -3.57 40.10
N PHE A 186 -0.81 -4.39 39.27
CA PHE A 186 -2.09 -5.04 39.60
C PHE A 186 -2.01 -6.52 39.98
N THR A 187 -0.91 -7.23 39.68
CA THR A 187 -0.67 -8.62 40.13
C THR A 187 0.75 -8.84 40.66
N GLY A 188 0.91 -8.64 41.97
CA GLY A 188 2.22 -8.68 42.64
C GLY A 188 2.96 -10.03 42.56
N ALA A 189 4.04 -10.06 41.78
CA ALA A 189 5.23 -10.91 41.97
C ALA A 189 5.02 -12.42 42.24
N SER A 190 4.01 -13.07 41.64
CA SER A 190 3.80 -14.52 41.78
C SER A 190 3.35 -15.19 40.47
N ARG A 191 4.31 -15.73 39.71
CA ARG A 191 4.06 -16.68 38.61
C ARG A 191 4.94 -17.92 38.75
N TYR A 192 4.31 -19.07 38.92
CA TYR A 192 4.98 -20.37 38.95
C TYR A 192 5.41 -20.77 37.52
N ARG A 193 6.66 -21.21 37.34
CA ARG A 193 7.13 -21.92 36.13
C ARG A 193 7.73 -23.26 36.55
N SER A 194 7.37 -24.34 35.85
CA SER A 194 7.80 -25.70 36.17
C SER A 194 9.18 -26.03 35.57
N GLY A 195 10.06 -26.61 36.38
CA GLY A 195 11.37 -27.13 35.98
C GLY A 195 11.59 -28.56 36.48
N ALA A 196 12.40 -29.33 35.76
CA ALA A 196 12.74 -30.72 36.08
C ALA A 196 13.78 -30.81 37.24
N PRO A 197 13.93 -31.97 37.91
CA PRO A 197 14.18 -31.96 39.36
C PRO A 197 15.63 -32.12 39.83
N THR A 198 15.96 -31.44 40.93
CA THR A 198 17.00 -31.83 41.91
C THR A 198 16.50 -31.61 43.35
N GLN A 199 16.92 -32.48 44.26
CA GLN A 199 16.61 -32.48 45.71
C GLN A 199 17.31 -31.31 46.45
N ALA A 200 16.98 -30.86 47.67
CA ALA A 200 15.79 -30.88 48.56
C ALA A 200 16.13 -29.92 49.75
N PRO A 201 15.16 -29.30 50.50
CA PRO A 201 14.48 -29.98 51.63
C PRO A 201 13.00 -29.54 51.81
N PRO A 202 12.23 -30.11 52.77
CA PRO A 202 10.78 -29.86 52.86
C PRO A 202 10.38 -28.73 53.81
N SER A 203 9.31 -28.00 53.44
CA SER A 203 8.47 -27.22 54.37
C SER A 203 7.00 -27.41 54.01
N THR A 204 6.17 -27.73 55.01
CA THR A 204 4.78 -28.15 54.85
C THR A 204 3.86 -27.01 54.38
N TYR A 205 2.96 -27.31 53.43
CA TYR A 205 1.83 -26.45 53.08
C TYR A 205 0.52 -27.25 53.13
N MET A 206 -0.59 -26.61 53.52
CA MET A 206 -1.91 -27.23 53.59
C MET A 206 -2.81 -26.76 52.45
N ASP A 207 -3.71 -27.64 51.99
CA ASP A 207 -4.71 -27.37 50.97
C ASP A 207 -5.91 -26.58 51.57
N PRO A 208 -6.33 -25.44 50.99
CA PRO A 208 -7.44 -24.65 51.50
C PRO A 208 -8.85 -25.11 51.07
N PHE A 209 -9.03 -26.20 50.31
CA PHE A 209 -10.31 -26.55 49.67
C PHE A 209 -11.06 -27.80 50.17
N THR A 210 -10.92 -28.17 51.45
CA THR A 210 -12.06 -28.78 52.19
C THR A 210 -12.18 -28.25 53.62
N GLY A 211 -13.38 -27.78 53.97
CA GLY A 211 -13.73 -27.40 55.34
C GLY A 211 -13.86 -28.61 56.28
N ALA A 212 -13.67 -28.38 57.57
CA ALA A 212 -13.52 -29.45 58.56
C ALA A 212 -14.76 -30.37 58.70
N SER A 213 -14.59 -31.66 58.42
CA SER A 213 -15.19 -32.76 59.22
C SER A 213 -14.52 -34.11 58.95
N ARG A 214 -14.42 -34.93 60.00
CA ARG A 214 -14.04 -36.35 59.93
C ARG A 214 -15.32 -37.19 59.72
N TYR A 215 -15.21 -38.40 59.16
CA TYR A 215 -15.25 -39.63 59.97
C TYR A 215 -14.88 -40.89 59.17
N THR A 216 -14.76 -42.01 59.88
CA THR A 216 -14.17 -43.30 59.45
C THR A 216 -15.21 -44.36 59.08
N GLY A 217 -14.86 -45.28 58.15
CA GLY A 217 -15.60 -46.52 57.92
C GLY A 217 -14.73 -47.57 57.20
N ALA A 218 -14.81 -48.84 57.61
CA ALA A 218 -13.98 -49.96 57.15
C ALA A 218 -14.86 -51.13 56.62
N PRO A 219 -14.30 -52.20 55.99
CA PRO A 219 -14.98 -52.94 54.93
C PRO A 219 -15.62 -54.29 55.32
N SER A 220 -16.45 -54.85 54.43
CA SER A 220 -16.82 -56.28 54.41
C SER A 220 -17.19 -56.82 53.01
N GLN A 221 -16.87 -58.10 52.80
CA GLN A 221 -17.22 -59.02 51.69
C GLN A 221 -17.91 -60.27 52.32
N PRO A 222 -18.30 -61.36 51.61
CA PRO A 222 -18.30 -61.67 50.15
C PRO A 222 -19.76 -61.73 49.61
N SER A 223 -20.25 -62.51 48.62
CA SER A 223 -19.81 -63.62 47.71
C SER A 223 -20.72 -63.59 46.43
N VAL A 224 -20.74 -64.48 45.41
CA VAL A 224 -20.29 -65.88 45.19
C VAL A 224 -19.90 -66.12 43.69
N GLN A 225 -19.48 -67.37 43.41
CA GLN A 225 -19.38 -68.17 42.16
C GLN A 225 -20.28 -67.78 40.93
N THR A 226 -19.95 -68.07 39.65
CA THR A 226 -18.87 -68.90 39.03
C THR A 226 -18.67 -68.60 37.52
N THR A 227 -17.60 -69.18 36.93
CA THR A 227 -17.35 -69.41 35.47
C THR A 227 -16.88 -68.23 34.60
N ALA A 228 -16.19 -68.59 33.51
CA ALA A 228 -15.48 -67.79 32.49
C ALA A 228 -15.51 -68.61 31.17
N PRO A 229 -14.97 -68.16 30.00
CA PRO A 229 -14.10 -66.99 29.76
C PRO A 229 -14.45 -66.20 28.46
N VAL A 230 -13.44 -65.50 27.91
CA VAL A 230 -13.39 -64.80 26.61
C VAL A 230 -14.07 -63.43 26.57
N TYR A 231 -13.23 -62.40 26.44
CA TYR A 231 -13.62 -61.03 26.11
C TYR A 231 -13.57 -60.86 24.59
N GLN A 232 -14.64 -60.35 23.97
CA GLN A 232 -14.63 -59.87 22.58
C GLN A 232 -14.98 -58.38 22.60
N ASP A 233 -14.13 -57.55 22.01
CA ASP A 233 -14.41 -56.14 21.77
C ASP A 233 -14.96 -55.96 20.34
N PRO A 234 -16.10 -55.28 20.10
CA PRO A 234 -16.78 -55.37 18.82
C PRO A 234 -16.22 -54.48 17.69
N PHE A 235 -16.38 -54.98 16.46
CA PHE A 235 -16.46 -54.20 15.21
C PHE A 235 -15.22 -53.43 14.72
N THR A 236 -14.24 -54.18 14.21
CA THR A 236 -13.70 -53.85 12.88
C THR A 236 -14.71 -54.20 11.79
N GLY A 237 -15.01 -53.29 10.85
CA GLY A 237 -15.63 -53.65 9.58
C GLY A 237 -14.62 -54.38 8.69
N ALA A 238 -14.73 -55.71 8.57
CA ALA A 238 -13.63 -56.56 8.13
C ALA A 238 -13.82 -57.26 6.77
N SER A 239 -12.72 -57.39 6.02
CA SER A 239 -12.36 -58.48 5.09
C SER A 239 -10.86 -58.31 4.77
N ARG A 240 -9.91 -59.25 5.02
CA ARG A 240 -9.84 -60.71 4.77
C ARG A 240 -9.96 -61.04 3.27
N TYR A 241 -9.28 -61.99 2.62
CA TYR A 241 -8.25 -63.01 2.92
C TYR A 241 -7.22 -63.00 1.74
N SER A 242 -5.98 -63.51 1.78
CA SER A 242 -5.00 -63.85 2.84
C SER A 242 -3.65 -64.20 2.16
N GLY A 243 -2.53 -64.25 2.89
CA GLY A 243 -1.19 -64.49 2.29
C GLY A 243 -0.70 -65.95 2.32
N ALA A 244 0.22 -66.28 1.39
CA ALA A 244 1.44 -67.10 1.59
C ALA A 244 2.02 -67.63 0.24
N ASN A 245 3.20 -67.17 -0.18
CA ASN A 245 4.45 -67.92 0.05
C ASN A 245 5.69 -67.16 -0.46
N SER A 246 6.87 -67.70 -0.17
CA SER A 246 8.19 -67.07 -0.33
C SER A 246 8.80 -67.17 -1.73
N SER A 247 9.39 -66.06 -2.20
CA SER A 247 10.63 -66.07 -2.99
C SER A 247 11.25 -64.67 -3.06
N GLN A 248 12.57 -64.60 -2.89
CA GLN A 248 13.43 -63.47 -3.26
C GLN A 248 14.27 -63.89 -4.49
N PRO A 249 14.94 -62.96 -5.19
CA PRO A 249 14.47 -61.64 -5.60
C PRO A 249 14.76 -61.39 -7.10
N THR A 250 14.12 -60.41 -7.75
CA THR A 250 14.71 -59.76 -8.95
C THR A 250 14.07 -58.41 -9.25
N SER A 251 14.85 -57.54 -9.90
CA SER A 251 14.49 -56.16 -10.24
C SER A 251 13.66 -56.06 -11.51
N GLN A 252 12.57 -55.27 -11.48
CA GLN A 252 11.97 -54.68 -12.68
C GLN A 252 11.64 -53.19 -12.47
N SER A 253 11.52 -52.46 -13.58
CA SER A 253 11.57 -51.00 -13.66
C SER A 253 10.31 -50.30 -13.13
N ILE A 254 10.50 -49.19 -12.40
CA ILE A 254 9.45 -48.19 -12.19
C ILE A 254 9.23 -47.46 -13.53
N THR A 255 8.12 -47.74 -14.20
CA THR A 255 7.64 -46.90 -15.30
C THR A 255 7.02 -45.64 -14.72
N SER A 256 7.65 -44.49 -14.96
CA SER A 256 7.17 -43.20 -14.48
C SER A 256 5.91 -42.75 -15.25
N SER A 257 4.74 -43.10 -14.75
CA SER A 257 3.49 -42.47 -15.16
C SER A 257 3.51 -41.00 -14.74
N SER A 258 3.85 -40.12 -15.67
CA SER A 258 3.80 -38.67 -15.47
C SER A 258 2.34 -38.24 -15.29
N ALA A 259 1.90 -38.18 -14.04
CA ALA A 259 0.65 -37.53 -13.67
C ALA A 259 0.78 -36.04 -14.02
N LYS A 260 0.14 -35.63 -15.12
CA LYS A 260 0.00 -34.21 -15.44
C LYS A 260 -0.75 -33.55 -14.29
N LEU A 261 -0.08 -32.61 -13.61
CA LEU A 261 -0.74 -31.66 -12.71
C LEU A 261 -1.74 -30.85 -13.54
N GLU A 262 -3.03 -31.02 -13.26
CA GLU A 262 -4.07 -30.19 -13.86
C GLU A 262 -3.93 -28.76 -13.30
N VAL A 263 -3.38 -27.87 -14.13
CA VAL A 263 -3.31 -26.44 -13.83
C VAL A 263 -4.74 -25.90 -13.79
N LYS A 264 -5.16 -25.38 -12.63
CA LYS A 264 -6.49 -24.78 -12.49
C LYS A 264 -6.67 -23.62 -13.47
N PRO A 265 -7.85 -23.47 -14.11
CA PRO A 265 -8.13 -22.30 -14.93
C PRO A 265 -8.05 -21.02 -14.08
N VAL A 266 -7.47 -19.98 -14.68
CA VAL A 266 -7.28 -18.64 -14.09
C VAL A 266 -8.42 -17.72 -14.52
N LEU A 267 -8.90 -17.90 -15.76
CA LEU A 267 -10.09 -17.24 -16.29
C LEU A 267 -11.36 -18.10 -16.04
N PRO A 268 -12.52 -17.49 -15.78
CA PRO A 268 -12.77 -16.04 -15.70
C PRO A 268 -12.42 -15.46 -14.31
N MET A 269 -11.74 -14.31 -14.29
CA MET A 269 -11.54 -13.54 -13.06
C MET A 269 -12.80 -12.69 -12.81
N ARG A 270 -13.57 -13.01 -11.76
CA ARG A 270 -14.90 -12.41 -11.52
C ARG A 270 -14.95 -11.24 -10.53
N GLN A 271 -13.90 -11.04 -9.74
CA GLN A 271 -13.88 -10.03 -8.67
C GLN A 271 -13.30 -8.70 -9.19
N CYS A 272 -14.03 -7.61 -8.99
CA CYS A 272 -13.59 -6.25 -9.32
C CYS A 272 -12.43 -5.81 -8.40
N LEU A 273 -11.51 -5.00 -8.93
CA LEU A 273 -10.42 -4.37 -8.17
C LEU A 273 -10.83 -2.94 -7.78
N LEU A 274 -11.05 -2.69 -6.48
CA LEU A 274 -11.66 -1.47 -5.97
C LEU A 274 -10.67 -0.63 -5.13
N ASN A 275 -10.72 0.70 -5.29
CA ASN A 275 -9.85 1.68 -4.63
C ASN A 275 -10.51 2.24 -3.36
N MET A 276 -10.72 1.41 -2.34
CA MET A 276 -11.53 1.78 -1.16
C MET A 276 -10.73 2.11 0.11
N GLN A 277 -9.42 1.82 0.16
CA GLN A 277 -8.55 2.19 1.29
C GLN A 277 -8.34 3.72 1.37
N ALA A 278 -8.52 4.33 2.54
CA ALA A 278 -8.35 5.76 2.77
C ALA A 278 -8.21 6.14 4.25
N ASN A 279 -7.56 7.28 4.52
CA ASN A 279 -7.71 8.01 5.78
C ASN A 279 -8.95 8.93 5.67
N VAL A 280 -10.09 8.46 6.19
CA VAL A 280 -11.39 9.16 6.09
C VAL A 280 -11.37 10.50 6.83
N ASP A 281 -10.79 10.54 8.03
CA ASP A 281 -10.74 11.76 8.85
C ASP A 281 -9.81 12.81 8.24
N GLY A 282 -8.66 12.41 7.69
CA GLY A 282 -7.78 13.30 6.92
C GLY A 282 -8.47 13.91 5.69
N MET A 283 -9.27 13.12 4.98
CA MET A 283 -10.11 13.62 3.88
C MET A 283 -11.18 14.60 4.37
N ARG A 284 -11.92 14.25 5.43
CA ARG A 284 -12.95 15.11 6.07
C ARG A 284 -12.36 16.45 6.49
N SER A 285 -11.27 16.42 7.25
CA SER A 285 -10.54 17.62 7.67
C SER A 285 -10.09 18.47 6.48
N LYS A 286 -9.62 17.85 5.38
CA LYS A 286 -9.15 18.60 4.21
C LYS A 286 -10.28 19.23 3.41
N VAL A 287 -11.45 18.58 3.31
CA VAL A 287 -12.66 19.17 2.73
C VAL A 287 -13.10 20.38 3.55
N PHE A 288 -13.37 20.22 4.85
CA PHE A 288 -13.89 21.31 5.67
C PHE A 288 -12.89 22.48 5.86
N HIS A 289 -11.58 22.22 5.85
CA HIS A 289 -10.58 23.28 5.82
C HIS A 289 -10.61 24.10 4.53
N PHE A 290 -10.74 23.47 3.36
CA PHE A 290 -10.86 24.22 2.10
C PHE A 290 -12.19 24.96 1.99
N ASP A 291 -13.27 24.37 2.49
CA ASP A 291 -14.58 25.02 2.60
C ASP A 291 -14.53 26.30 3.45
N ASP A 292 -13.88 26.25 4.62
CA ASP A 292 -13.68 27.42 5.49
C ASP A 292 -12.79 28.49 4.83
N VAL A 293 -11.70 28.09 4.16
CA VAL A 293 -10.86 29.02 3.37
C VAL A 293 -11.67 29.69 2.26
N LEU A 294 -12.50 28.93 1.52
CA LEU A 294 -13.36 29.49 0.47
C LEU A 294 -14.37 30.47 1.04
N ARG A 295 -14.98 30.15 2.20
CA ARG A 295 -16.01 30.94 2.88
C ARG A 295 -15.47 32.28 3.42
N ASN A 296 -14.28 32.26 4.02
CA ASN A 296 -13.70 33.41 4.70
C ASN A 296 -12.94 34.35 3.75
N GLU A 297 -12.57 33.89 2.55
CA GLU A 297 -12.02 34.74 1.49
C GLU A 297 -13.15 35.41 0.68
N ILE A 298 -13.15 36.75 0.65
CA ILE A 298 -14.22 37.58 0.06
C ILE A 298 -14.48 37.17 -1.40
N SER A 299 -13.42 36.99 -2.18
CA SER A 299 -13.49 36.68 -3.62
C SER A 299 -14.01 35.27 -3.94
N THR A 300 -14.00 34.34 -2.98
CA THR A 300 -14.45 32.94 -3.18
C THR A 300 -15.63 32.53 -2.30
N SER A 301 -16.10 33.39 -1.41
CA SER A 301 -17.19 33.12 -0.45
C SER A 301 -18.45 32.47 -1.06
N VAL A 302 -18.79 32.84 -2.30
CA VAL A 302 -19.93 32.27 -3.08
C VAL A 302 -19.71 30.84 -3.60
N LEU A 303 -18.51 30.27 -3.44
CA LEU A 303 -18.15 28.91 -3.88
C LEU A 303 -18.17 27.89 -2.74
N ALA A 304 -18.12 28.35 -1.48
CA ALA A 304 -18.17 27.51 -0.29
C ALA A 304 -19.47 26.68 -0.20
N MET A 305 -19.49 25.67 0.65
CA MET A 305 -20.65 24.79 0.86
C MET A 305 -21.79 25.52 1.57
N TYR A 306 -23.01 25.27 1.10
CA TYR A 306 -24.27 25.65 1.73
C TYR A 306 -24.57 24.77 2.96
N PRO A 307 -25.42 25.21 3.91
CA PRO A 307 -25.71 24.43 5.13
C PRO A 307 -26.21 23.00 4.89
N GLU A 308 -26.99 22.77 3.84
CA GLU A 308 -27.49 21.44 3.46
C GLU A 308 -26.39 20.55 2.86
N GLU A 309 -25.50 21.13 2.06
CA GLU A 309 -24.30 20.45 1.54
C GLU A 309 -23.34 20.07 2.68
N ILE A 310 -23.13 20.97 3.65
CA ILE A 310 -22.32 20.73 4.85
C ILE A 310 -22.83 19.50 5.61
N SER A 311 -24.13 19.46 5.95
CA SER A 311 -24.73 18.31 6.64
C SER A 311 -24.57 17.04 5.82
N THR A 312 -24.90 17.10 4.52
CA THR A 312 -24.84 15.94 3.62
C THR A 312 -23.41 15.37 3.52
N ILE A 313 -22.40 16.23 3.45
CA ILE A 313 -20.98 15.82 3.39
C ILE A 313 -20.52 15.25 4.73
N ASP A 314 -20.96 15.80 5.86
CA ASP A 314 -20.59 15.27 7.17
C ASP A 314 -21.27 13.91 7.45
N ASP A 315 -22.52 13.73 7.01
CA ASP A 315 -23.23 12.44 7.03
C ASP A 315 -22.51 11.38 6.17
N ILE A 316 -22.04 11.75 4.96
CA ILE A 316 -21.25 10.86 4.09
C ILE A 316 -19.94 10.47 4.78
N PHE A 317 -19.18 11.42 5.33
CA PHE A 317 -17.93 11.10 6.03
C PHE A 317 -18.16 10.24 7.27
N SER A 318 -19.22 10.50 8.04
CA SER A 318 -19.62 9.70 9.20
C SER A 318 -19.97 8.26 8.81
N TYR A 319 -20.72 8.07 7.71
CA TYR A 319 -20.97 6.75 7.16
C TYR A 319 -19.67 6.04 6.73
N LEU A 320 -18.80 6.73 5.97
CA LEU A 320 -17.57 6.16 5.45
C LEU A 320 -16.58 5.77 6.55
N ALA A 321 -16.49 6.55 7.64
CA ALA A 321 -15.66 6.22 8.79
C ALA A 321 -16.07 4.87 9.42
N HIS A 322 -17.36 4.54 9.44
CA HIS A 322 -17.82 3.20 9.81
C HIS A 322 -17.58 2.16 8.70
N ALA A 323 -17.94 2.46 7.45
CA ALA A 323 -17.93 1.50 6.34
C ALA A 323 -16.53 1.07 5.87
N VAL A 324 -15.50 1.93 6.03
CA VAL A 324 -14.10 1.60 5.76
C VAL A 324 -13.53 0.70 6.87
N ASN A 325 -13.84 1.00 8.14
CA ASN A 325 -13.33 0.26 9.29
C ASN A 325 -14.09 -1.05 9.59
N ASN A 326 -15.38 -1.14 9.20
CA ASN A 326 -16.27 -2.26 9.50
C ASN A 326 -17.02 -2.74 8.23
N PRO A 327 -16.32 -3.16 7.16
CA PRO A 327 -16.95 -3.47 5.87
C PRO A 327 -17.98 -4.61 5.93
N SER A 328 -17.90 -5.50 6.92
CA SER A 328 -18.87 -6.57 7.15
C SER A 328 -20.18 -6.13 7.83
N SER A 329 -20.27 -4.89 8.31
CA SER A 329 -21.43 -4.35 9.03
C SER A 329 -21.56 -2.83 8.83
N PRO A 330 -21.83 -2.36 7.59
CA PRO A 330 -22.02 -0.94 7.31
C PRO A 330 -23.27 -0.37 8.04
N PRO A 331 -23.32 0.94 8.32
CA PRO A 331 -24.50 1.57 8.91
C PRO A 331 -25.76 1.43 8.03
N PRO A 332 -26.97 1.41 8.62
CA PRO A 332 -28.21 1.29 7.85
C PRO A 332 -28.52 2.52 6.98
N ASN A 333 -28.10 3.71 7.43
CA ASN A 333 -28.31 4.97 6.72
C ASN A 333 -27.19 5.18 5.69
N SER A 334 -27.23 4.43 4.59
CA SER A 334 -26.32 4.65 3.46
C SER A 334 -26.57 6.01 2.79
N PRO A 335 -25.52 6.73 2.39
CA PRO A 335 -25.58 7.73 1.33
C PRO A 335 -26.39 7.26 0.12
N ASN A 336 -27.11 8.19 -0.50
CA ASN A 336 -28.10 7.96 -1.56
C ASN A 336 -27.93 8.96 -2.71
N THR A 337 -28.86 8.99 -3.67
CA THR A 337 -28.78 9.90 -4.84
C THR A 337 -28.54 11.36 -4.48
N ALA A 338 -29.19 11.89 -3.42
CA ALA A 338 -28.97 13.28 -3.00
C ALA A 338 -27.54 13.51 -2.48
N SER A 339 -26.94 12.51 -1.85
CA SER A 339 -25.52 12.51 -1.43
C SER A 339 -24.58 12.60 -2.64
N VAL A 340 -24.91 11.94 -3.75
CA VAL A 340 -24.14 12.02 -5.02
C VAL A 340 -24.33 13.38 -5.70
N GLU A 341 -25.56 13.88 -5.76
CA GLU A 341 -25.86 15.20 -6.36
C GLU A 341 -25.21 16.36 -5.58
N ALA A 342 -25.11 16.28 -4.25
CA ALA A 342 -24.35 17.24 -3.45
C ALA A 342 -22.85 17.22 -3.80
N VAL A 343 -22.24 16.03 -3.87
CA VAL A 343 -20.84 15.86 -4.31
C VAL A 343 -20.61 16.40 -5.72
N ILE A 344 -21.55 16.18 -6.65
CA ILE A 344 -21.53 16.76 -8.01
C ILE A 344 -21.52 18.29 -7.96
N GLN A 345 -22.45 18.90 -7.22
CA GLN A 345 -22.58 20.37 -7.13
C GLN A 345 -21.35 21.04 -6.51
N ILE A 346 -20.71 20.39 -5.53
CA ILE A 346 -19.48 20.85 -4.91
C ILE A 346 -18.29 20.74 -5.88
N VAL A 347 -18.12 19.57 -6.54
CA VAL A 347 -17.00 19.34 -7.48
C VAL A 347 -17.06 20.28 -8.68
N ASP A 348 -18.26 20.60 -9.17
CA ASP A 348 -18.44 21.52 -10.30
C ASP A 348 -18.16 22.99 -9.93
N ARG A 349 -18.55 23.40 -8.72
CA ARG A 349 -18.44 24.77 -8.21
C ARG A 349 -17.06 25.11 -7.64
N TRP A 350 -16.37 24.15 -7.04
CA TRP A 350 -15.10 24.41 -6.35
C TRP A 350 -13.94 24.72 -7.33
N PRO A 351 -13.02 25.63 -6.96
CA PRO A 351 -11.90 25.96 -7.82
C PRO A 351 -10.93 24.79 -8.01
N ARG A 352 -10.15 24.89 -9.07
CA ARG A 352 -9.31 23.82 -9.64
C ARG A 352 -8.42 23.12 -8.62
N ASP A 353 -7.85 23.89 -7.71
CA ASP A 353 -6.78 23.47 -6.80
C ASP A 353 -7.32 22.96 -5.45
N GLN A 354 -8.58 23.28 -5.13
CA GLN A 354 -9.27 22.93 -3.88
C GLN A 354 -10.18 21.71 -4.03
N ARG A 355 -10.71 21.42 -5.22
CA ARG A 355 -11.70 20.33 -5.43
C ARG A 355 -11.16 18.90 -5.31
N PHE A 356 -9.84 18.69 -5.26
CA PHE A 356 -9.26 17.35 -5.26
C PHE A 356 -9.73 16.42 -4.11
N PRO A 357 -9.95 16.87 -2.86
CA PRO A 357 -10.41 15.98 -1.78
C PRO A 357 -11.86 15.51 -1.99
N VAL A 358 -12.68 16.29 -2.71
CA VAL A 358 -14.07 15.94 -3.05
C VAL A 358 -14.11 14.97 -4.25
N ILE A 359 -13.15 15.10 -5.18
CA ILE A 359 -12.91 14.07 -6.21
C ILE A 359 -12.38 12.77 -5.57
N ASP A 360 -11.54 12.84 -4.52
CA ASP A 360 -11.11 11.64 -3.78
C ASP A 360 -12.26 11.00 -2.99
N LEU A 361 -13.10 11.80 -2.32
CA LEU A 361 -14.34 11.36 -1.66
C LEU A 361 -15.26 10.61 -2.64
N SER A 362 -15.33 11.07 -3.89
CA SER A 362 -16.14 10.45 -4.94
C SER A 362 -15.79 8.99 -5.20
N ARG A 363 -14.55 8.52 -4.98
CA ARG A 363 -14.20 7.10 -5.11
C ARG A 363 -14.72 6.25 -3.96
N LEU A 364 -14.75 6.78 -2.74
CA LEU A 364 -15.25 6.06 -1.58
C LEU A 364 -16.77 5.93 -1.67
N LEU A 365 -17.45 7.02 -2.04
CA LEU A 365 -18.89 7.01 -2.29
C LEU A 365 -19.27 6.00 -3.38
N ALA A 366 -18.53 5.96 -4.51
CA ALA A 366 -18.76 5.00 -5.58
C ALA A 366 -18.55 3.53 -5.16
N GLY A 367 -17.54 3.25 -4.32
CA GLY A 367 -17.22 1.88 -3.88
C GLY A 367 -18.13 1.36 -2.77
N HIS A 368 -18.40 2.18 -1.74
CA HIS A 368 -19.18 1.78 -0.57
C HIS A 368 -20.70 1.95 -0.77
N CYS A 369 -21.15 2.89 -1.61
CA CYS A 369 -22.56 3.24 -1.78
C CYS A 369 -23.05 3.10 -3.25
N PRO A 370 -22.85 1.94 -3.90
CA PRO A 370 -23.14 1.78 -5.33
C PRO A 370 -24.61 2.05 -5.70
N THR A 371 -25.55 1.75 -4.81
CA THR A 371 -26.99 1.99 -4.96
C THR A 371 -27.35 3.47 -5.08
N ALA A 372 -26.52 4.37 -4.54
CA ALA A 372 -26.69 5.82 -4.68
C ALA A 372 -26.60 6.31 -6.15
N PHE A 373 -25.99 5.51 -7.02
CA PHE A 373 -25.75 5.82 -8.42
C PHE A 373 -26.76 5.16 -9.39
N GLU A 374 -27.76 4.45 -8.88
CA GLU A 374 -28.69 3.66 -9.70
C GLU A 374 -29.90 4.46 -10.23
N ALA A 375 -30.13 5.69 -9.73
CA ALA A 375 -31.17 6.55 -10.28
C ALA A 375 -30.80 7.06 -11.70
N PRO A 376 -31.78 7.18 -12.63
CA PRO A 376 -31.49 7.48 -14.04
C PRO A 376 -30.63 8.72 -14.29
N GLY A 377 -29.60 8.54 -15.14
CA GLY A 377 -28.68 9.59 -15.57
C GLY A 377 -27.70 10.10 -14.49
N VAL A 378 -27.75 9.62 -13.24
CA VAL A 378 -26.81 10.04 -12.19
C VAL A 378 -25.38 9.70 -12.57
N ARG A 379 -25.14 8.50 -13.13
CA ARG A 379 -23.80 8.07 -13.57
C ARG A 379 -23.22 8.95 -14.67
N SER A 380 -24.05 9.37 -15.63
CA SER A 380 -23.67 10.28 -16.72
C SER A 380 -23.33 11.68 -16.20
N ARG A 381 -24.18 12.26 -15.33
CA ARG A 381 -23.90 13.56 -14.67
C ARG A 381 -22.62 13.51 -13.85
N PHE A 382 -22.42 12.44 -13.08
CA PHE A 382 -21.20 12.20 -12.30
C PHE A 382 -19.96 12.09 -13.20
N LEU A 383 -20.02 11.30 -14.27
CA LEU A 383 -18.95 11.16 -15.26
C LEU A 383 -18.60 12.51 -15.91
N GLU A 384 -19.59 13.24 -16.42
CA GLU A 384 -19.40 14.56 -17.03
C GLU A 384 -18.73 15.54 -16.05
N THR A 385 -19.24 15.60 -14.81
CA THR A 385 -18.72 16.48 -13.76
C THR A 385 -17.28 16.16 -13.40
N LEU A 386 -16.94 14.88 -13.19
CA LEU A 386 -15.56 14.49 -12.89
C LEU A 386 -14.62 14.73 -14.09
N VAL A 387 -15.08 14.50 -15.33
CA VAL A 387 -14.32 14.75 -16.58
C VAL A 387 -14.03 16.24 -16.77
N LYS A 388 -15.00 17.12 -16.46
CA LYS A 388 -14.85 18.57 -16.42
C LYS A 388 -13.88 18.99 -15.30
N ALA A 389 -14.04 18.46 -14.09
CA ALA A 389 -13.21 18.79 -12.93
C ALA A 389 -11.75 18.31 -13.05
N ALA A 390 -11.53 17.19 -13.73
CA ALA A 390 -10.22 16.64 -14.10
C ALA A 390 -9.55 17.37 -15.29
N GLU A 391 -10.23 18.35 -15.90
CA GLU A 391 -9.80 19.00 -17.15
C GLU A 391 -9.47 17.97 -18.25
N TRP A 392 -10.14 16.81 -18.25
CA TRP A 392 -9.75 15.65 -19.06
C TRP A 392 -9.92 15.93 -20.56
N ASN A 393 -10.91 16.77 -20.91
CA ASN A 393 -11.18 17.24 -22.27
C ASN A 393 -10.22 18.34 -22.77
N ALA A 394 -9.30 18.85 -21.94
CA ALA A 394 -8.30 19.81 -22.40
C ALA A 394 -7.20 19.10 -23.24
N PRO A 395 -6.49 19.79 -24.15
CA PRO A 395 -5.45 19.18 -24.98
C PRO A 395 -4.41 18.39 -24.17
N TRP A 396 -4.02 17.21 -24.65
CA TRP A 396 -2.98 16.36 -24.05
C TRP A 396 -1.59 16.78 -24.51
N THR A 397 -1.23 18.03 -24.21
CA THR A 397 0.05 18.66 -24.57
C THR A 397 0.95 18.78 -23.34
N ALA A 398 2.15 18.20 -23.39
CA ALA A 398 3.12 18.33 -22.30
C ALA A 398 3.67 19.79 -22.19
N PRO A 399 4.00 20.26 -20.97
CA PRO A 399 3.85 19.58 -19.68
C PRO A 399 2.40 19.62 -19.15
N ILE A 400 1.88 18.47 -18.74
CA ILE A 400 0.55 18.38 -18.10
C ILE A 400 0.64 18.95 -16.67
N PRO A 401 -0.14 19.98 -16.29
CA PRO A 401 -0.06 20.60 -14.97
C PRO A 401 -0.30 19.61 -13.82
N LYS A 402 0.44 19.73 -12.71
CA LYS A 402 0.35 18.76 -11.60
C LYS A 402 -1.06 18.63 -11.01
N VAL A 403 -1.80 19.74 -10.91
CA VAL A 403 -3.20 19.75 -10.43
C VAL A 403 -4.11 18.95 -11.37
N ARG A 404 -3.93 19.10 -12.70
CA ARG A 404 -4.62 18.26 -13.68
C ARG A 404 -4.26 16.78 -13.51
N GLN A 405 -3.00 16.44 -13.29
CA GLN A 405 -2.57 15.06 -13.03
C GLN A 405 -3.26 14.47 -11.78
N THR A 406 -3.31 15.24 -10.68
CA THR A 406 -3.99 14.84 -9.44
C THR A 406 -5.48 14.63 -9.67
N ASN A 407 -6.20 15.65 -10.17
CA ASN A 407 -7.66 15.57 -10.35
C ASN A 407 -8.05 14.43 -11.33
N SER A 408 -7.27 14.20 -12.39
CA SER A 408 -7.52 13.11 -13.34
C SER A 408 -7.17 11.71 -12.80
N TYR A 409 -6.14 11.58 -11.96
CA TYR A 409 -5.88 10.32 -11.25
C TYR A 409 -7.03 9.96 -10.30
N LEU A 410 -7.51 10.92 -9.52
CA LEU A 410 -8.60 10.73 -8.57
C LEU A 410 -9.94 10.43 -9.29
N MET A 411 -10.23 11.12 -10.40
CA MET A 411 -11.34 10.78 -11.30
C MET A 411 -11.27 9.31 -11.74
N LEU A 412 -10.11 8.86 -12.25
CA LEU A 412 -9.96 7.48 -12.73
C LEU A 412 -10.19 6.46 -11.60
N ARG A 413 -9.83 6.75 -10.35
CA ARG A 413 -10.15 5.88 -9.19
C ARG A 413 -11.64 5.85 -8.89
N ALA A 414 -12.34 6.99 -9.00
CA ALA A 414 -13.80 7.03 -8.82
C ALA A 414 -14.55 6.27 -9.93
N LEU A 415 -14.11 6.41 -11.19
CA LEU A 415 -14.64 5.64 -12.32
C LEU A 415 -14.30 4.15 -12.22
N ALA A 416 -13.12 3.78 -11.72
CA ALA A 416 -12.78 2.37 -11.44
C ALA A 416 -13.73 1.73 -10.42
N ASN A 417 -14.18 2.49 -9.41
CA ASN A 417 -15.08 2.00 -8.37
C ASN A 417 -16.55 1.99 -8.79
N ILE A 418 -17.03 2.94 -9.61
CA ILE A 418 -18.43 2.93 -10.05
C ILE A 418 -18.76 1.70 -10.92
N VAL A 419 -17.76 1.15 -11.63
CA VAL A 419 -17.86 -0.10 -12.37
C VAL A 419 -17.66 -1.30 -11.43
N GLN A 420 -18.69 -1.67 -10.68
CA GLN A 420 -18.61 -2.85 -9.78
C GLN A 420 -19.80 -3.82 -9.81
N HIS A 421 -20.90 -3.51 -10.49
CA HIS A 421 -22.11 -4.37 -10.56
C HIS A 421 -22.73 -4.42 -11.96
N ALA A 422 -23.52 -5.46 -12.22
CA ALA A 422 -24.32 -5.61 -13.44
C ALA A 422 -25.21 -4.39 -13.78
N SER A 423 -25.69 -3.61 -12.80
CA SER A 423 -26.50 -2.40 -13.05
C SER A 423 -25.73 -1.27 -13.75
N VAL A 424 -24.42 -1.42 -13.97
CA VAL A 424 -23.56 -0.53 -14.76
C VAL A 424 -23.65 -0.82 -16.27
N ALA A 425 -24.25 -1.95 -16.69
CA ALA A 425 -24.43 -2.32 -18.10
C ALA A 425 -25.47 -1.48 -18.87
N ASP A 426 -25.77 -0.27 -18.40
CA ASP A 426 -26.43 0.77 -19.20
C ASP A 426 -25.48 1.21 -20.32
N GLY A 427 -25.86 0.88 -21.56
CA GLY A 427 -25.08 1.23 -22.75
C GLY A 427 -24.84 2.74 -22.90
N THR A 428 -25.70 3.60 -22.33
CA THR A 428 -25.50 5.05 -22.33
C THR A 428 -24.22 5.40 -21.58
N PHE A 429 -24.11 4.96 -20.32
CA PHE A 429 -22.97 5.22 -19.46
C PHE A 429 -21.68 4.53 -19.98
N LEU A 430 -21.77 3.30 -20.50
CA LEU A 430 -20.61 2.60 -21.06
C LEU A 430 -20.06 3.30 -22.31
N GLY A 431 -20.92 3.75 -23.22
CA GLY A 431 -20.52 4.50 -24.41
C GLY A 431 -19.84 5.83 -24.04
N GLU A 432 -20.42 6.58 -23.11
CA GLU A 432 -19.82 7.81 -22.57
C GLU A 432 -18.45 7.55 -21.93
N LEU A 433 -18.35 6.48 -21.11
CA LEU A 433 -17.12 6.08 -20.44
C LEU A 433 -16.00 5.70 -21.43
N PHE A 434 -16.30 4.93 -22.48
CA PHE A 434 -15.31 4.59 -23.49
C PHE A 434 -14.89 5.80 -24.33
N ILE A 435 -15.81 6.70 -24.67
CA ILE A 435 -15.50 7.99 -25.32
C ILE A 435 -14.60 8.87 -24.43
N VAL A 436 -14.73 8.79 -23.11
CA VAL A 436 -13.83 9.47 -22.17
C VAL A 436 -12.44 8.82 -22.16
N LEU A 437 -12.35 7.49 -22.05
CA LEU A 437 -11.06 6.79 -22.03
C LEU A 437 -10.28 6.90 -23.34
N ASP A 438 -10.98 6.92 -24.48
CA ASP A 438 -10.36 7.01 -25.81
C ASP A 438 -9.57 8.33 -26.03
N ARG A 439 -9.99 9.42 -25.39
CA ARG A 439 -9.42 10.77 -25.56
C ARG A 439 -7.99 10.95 -25.03
N ALA A 440 -7.51 10.06 -24.17
CA ALA A 440 -6.19 10.20 -23.54
C ALA A 440 -5.14 9.32 -24.24
N PRO A 441 -4.04 9.91 -24.77
CA PRO A 441 -2.90 9.13 -25.24
C PRO A 441 -2.25 8.39 -24.06
N HIS A 442 -2.08 7.06 -24.18
CA HIS A 442 -1.50 6.21 -23.13
C HIS A 442 -0.13 6.74 -22.66
N GLU A 443 0.68 7.21 -23.60
CA GLU A 443 2.01 7.77 -23.35
C GLU A 443 2.02 9.13 -22.63
N MET A 444 0.87 9.82 -22.52
CA MET A 444 0.73 11.08 -21.77
C MET A 444 0.19 10.88 -20.34
N LEU A 445 -0.18 9.66 -19.98
CA LEU A 445 -0.67 9.30 -18.65
C LEU A 445 0.50 8.90 -17.72
N THR A 446 0.42 9.30 -16.45
CA THR A 446 1.37 8.84 -15.42
C THR A 446 1.18 7.34 -15.15
N LEU A 447 2.21 6.66 -14.64
CA LEU A 447 2.13 5.24 -14.29
C LEU A 447 0.87 4.89 -13.44
N GLN A 448 0.60 5.69 -12.41
CA GLN A 448 -0.58 5.54 -11.54
C GLN A 448 -1.90 5.67 -12.32
N GLN A 449 -1.97 6.57 -13.30
CA GLN A 449 -3.14 6.72 -14.17
C GLN A 449 -3.30 5.53 -15.11
N ARG A 450 -2.21 5.02 -15.72
CA ARG A 450 -2.23 3.86 -16.63
C ARG A 450 -2.63 2.58 -15.90
N GLN A 451 -2.12 2.36 -14.69
CA GLN A 451 -2.56 1.30 -13.77
C GLN A 451 -4.06 1.39 -13.47
N THR A 452 -4.58 2.61 -13.26
CA THR A 452 -5.99 2.82 -12.92
C THR A 452 -6.91 2.65 -14.14
N VAL A 453 -6.51 3.11 -15.33
CA VAL A 453 -7.21 2.82 -16.60
C VAL A 453 -7.29 1.31 -16.84
N SER A 454 -6.20 0.57 -16.62
CA SER A 454 -6.25 -0.88 -16.80
C SER A 454 -7.07 -1.61 -15.72
N THR A 455 -7.09 -1.12 -14.48
CA THR A 455 -8.01 -1.60 -13.44
C THR A 455 -9.47 -1.34 -13.82
N LEU A 456 -9.79 -0.16 -14.37
CA LEU A 456 -11.13 0.19 -14.86
C LEU A 456 -11.56 -0.70 -16.03
N LEU A 457 -10.71 -0.91 -17.05
CA LEU A 457 -10.99 -1.82 -18.16
C LEU A 457 -11.15 -3.28 -17.68
N PHE A 458 -10.38 -3.70 -16.68
CA PHE A 458 -10.58 -4.99 -16.03
C PHE A 458 -11.95 -5.08 -15.33
N ASN A 459 -12.36 -4.08 -14.56
CA ASN A 459 -13.66 -4.04 -13.92
C ASN A 459 -14.84 -4.02 -14.92
N VAL A 460 -14.67 -3.39 -16.10
CA VAL A 460 -15.67 -3.50 -17.18
C VAL A 460 -15.81 -4.95 -17.67
N SER A 461 -14.71 -5.72 -17.72
CA SER A 461 -14.75 -7.14 -18.09
C SER A 461 -15.43 -8.03 -17.03
N THR A 462 -15.34 -7.67 -15.74
CA THR A 462 -16.04 -8.42 -14.66
C THR A 462 -17.55 -8.13 -14.65
N VAL A 463 -17.97 -6.95 -15.11
CA VAL A 463 -19.38 -6.63 -15.42
C VAL A 463 -19.85 -7.40 -16.65
N TYR A 464 -19.07 -7.47 -17.73
CA TYR A 464 -19.40 -8.26 -18.93
C TYR A 464 -19.60 -9.75 -18.62
N LEU A 465 -18.84 -10.30 -17.66
CA LEU A 465 -19.00 -11.67 -17.12
C LEU A 465 -20.28 -11.93 -16.31
N GLN A 466 -21.05 -10.89 -15.98
CA GLN A 466 -22.33 -10.95 -15.27
C GLN A 466 -23.49 -10.58 -16.20
N THR A 467 -23.30 -9.58 -17.07
CA THR A 467 -24.29 -9.07 -18.01
C THR A 467 -23.58 -8.57 -19.26
N PRO A 468 -23.51 -9.40 -20.31
CA PRO A 468 -22.91 -9.00 -21.58
C PRO A 468 -23.65 -7.80 -22.20
N PHE A 469 -22.92 -6.72 -22.41
CA PHE A 469 -23.36 -5.59 -23.24
C PHE A 469 -23.19 -5.92 -24.75
N ASP A 470 -23.69 -5.05 -25.62
CA ASP A 470 -23.70 -5.26 -27.06
C ASP A 470 -22.32 -5.27 -27.73
N GLU A 471 -22.33 -5.65 -29.00
CA GLU A 471 -21.18 -5.76 -29.90
C GLU A 471 -20.39 -4.44 -30.03
N SER A 472 -21.06 -3.28 -30.09
CA SER A 472 -20.38 -1.98 -30.22
C SER A 472 -19.57 -1.66 -28.96
N HIS A 473 -20.18 -1.82 -27.79
CA HIS A 473 -19.52 -1.59 -26.51
C HIS A 473 -18.40 -2.61 -26.23
N ARG A 474 -18.58 -3.86 -26.64
CA ARG A 474 -17.55 -4.92 -26.60
C ARG A 474 -16.35 -4.63 -27.48
N ASP A 475 -16.58 -4.12 -28.67
CA ASP A 475 -15.49 -3.83 -29.62
C ASP A 475 -14.73 -2.57 -29.22
N GLN A 476 -15.43 -1.55 -28.69
CA GLN A 476 -14.82 -0.37 -28.06
C GLN A 476 -13.95 -0.75 -26.84
N HIS A 477 -14.47 -1.58 -25.93
CA HIS A 477 -13.71 -2.08 -24.78
C HIS A 477 -12.46 -2.85 -25.21
N THR A 478 -12.61 -3.76 -26.19
CA THR A 478 -11.51 -4.57 -26.71
C THR A 478 -10.42 -3.68 -27.34
N ALA A 479 -10.78 -2.68 -28.13
CA ALA A 479 -9.82 -1.73 -28.72
C ALA A 479 -9.06 -0.91 -27.66
N LEU A 480 -9.71 -0.51 -26.56
CA LEU A 480 -9.05 0.16 -25.44
C LEU A 480 -8.09 -0.78 -24.69
N VAL A 481 -8.46 -2.04 -24.51
CA VAL A 481 -7.59 -3.06 -23.88
C VAL A 481 -6.38 -3.39 -24.75
N LEU A 482 -6.55 -3.58 -26.06
CA LEU A 482 -5.46 -3.81 -26.99
C LEU A 482 -4.50 -2.61 -27.03
N ARG A 483 -5.02 -1.37 -26.97
CA ARG A 483 -4.18 -0.16 -26.86
C ARG A 483 -3.28 -0.19 -25.62
N VAL A 484 -3.80 -0.58 -24.45
CA VAL A 484 -2.98 -0.71 -23.23
C VAL A 484 -1.89 -1.78 -23.40
N LEU A 485 -2.23 -2.94 -23.97
CA LEU A 485 -1.27 -4.03 -24.24
C LEU A 485 -0.16 -3.62 -25.23
N GLN A 486 -0.49 -2.86 -26.27
CA GLN A 486 0.45 -2.38 -27.29
C GLN A 486 1.33 -1.20 -26.81
N LYS A 487 0.80 -0.34 -25.92
CA LYS A 487 1.48 0.92 -25.54
C LYS A 487 2.20 0.87 -24.20
N GLU A 488 1.84 -0.03 -23.29
CA GLU A 488 2.51 -0.13 -21.99
C GLU A 488 3.89 -0.79 -22.08
N LYS A 489 4.90 -0.15 -21.49
CA LYS A 489 6.32 -0.55 -21.60
C LYS A 489 6.99 -0.70 -20.25
N GLU A 490 6.55 0.06 -19.25
CA GLU A 490 7.22 0.21 -17.95
C GLU A 490 6.71 -0.82 -16.95
N ASP A 491 5.39 -1.04 -16.91
CA ASP A 491 4.74 -1.81 -15.85
C ASP A 491 4.16 -3.15 -16.34
N SER A 492 4.33 -4.21 -15.55
CA SER A 492 3.69 -5.50 -15.81
C SER A 492 2.34 -5.67 -15.14
N GLU A 493 2.02 -4.93 -14.06
CA GLU A 493 0.69 -4.94 -13.45
C GLU A 493 -0.37 -4.38 -14.42
N THR A 494 -0.07 -3.24 -15.05
CA THR A 494 -0.91 -2.64 -16.09
C THR A 494 -1.15 -3.59 -17.27
N ARG A 495 -0.11 -4.31 -17.74
CA ARG A 495 -0.30 -5.31 -18.83
C ARG A 495 -1.03 -6.57 -18.37
N TYR A 496 -0.79 -7.04 -17.16
CA TYR A 496 -1.48 -8.21 -16.60
C TYR A 496 -2.99 -7.98 -16.46
N ARG A 497 -3.39 -6.81 -15.96
CA ARG A 497 -4.81 -6.42 -15.82
C ARG A 497 -5.49 -6.26 -17.18
N ALA A 498 -4.81 -5.68 -18.17
CA ALA A 498 -5.32 -5.59 -19.54
C ALA A 498 -5.47 -6.98 -20.19
N LEU A 499 -4.48 -7.87 -20.04
CA LEU A 499 -4.55 -9.24 -20.53
C LEU A 499 -5.69 -10.03 -19.87
N ALA A 500 -5.90 -9.84 -18.56
CA ALA A 500 -7.02 -10.43 -17.84
C ALA A 500 -8.38 -9.88 -18.31
N ALA A 501 -8.46 -8.58 -18.63
CA ALA A 501 -9.66 -7.96 -19.17
C ALA A 501 -10.05 -8.56 -20.54
N LEU A 502 -9.06 -8.73 -21.43
CA LEU A 502 -9.23 -9.39 -22.73
C LEU A 502 -9.68 -10.85 -22.55
N GLY A 503 -8.98 -11.61 -21.69
CA GLY A 503 -9.29 -13.01 -21.41
C GLY A 503 -10.70 -13.21 -20.84
N ASN A 504 -11.16 -12.30 -19.98
CA ASN A 504 -12.52 -12.30 -19.45
C ASN A 504 -13.57 -12.06 -20.54
N VAL A 505 -13.35 -11.11 -21.46
CA VAL A 505 -14.25 -10.84 -22.59
C VAL A 505 -14.30 -12.03 -23.55
N LEU A 506 -13.16 -12.57 -23.97
CA LEU A 506 -13.13 -13.72 -24.89
C LEU A 506 -13.76 -14.99 -24.26
N TYR A 507 -13.52 -15.23 -22.97
CA TYR A 507 -14.23 -16.28 -22.23
C TYR A 507 -15.75 -16.07 -22.27
N ALA A 508 -16.22 -14.87 -21.98
CA ALA A 508 -17.65 -14.54 -21.94
C ALA A 508 -18.31 -14.62 -23.33
N MET A 509 -17.62 -14.17 -24.39
CA MET A 509 -18.05 -14.34 -25.77
C MET A 509 -18.29 -15.83 -26.08
N LYS A 510 -17.31 -16.68 -25.80
CA LYS A 510 -17.29 -18.11 -26.14
C LYS A 510 -18.24 -18.96 -25.30
N THR A 511 -18.41 -18.63 -24.00
CA THR A 511 -19.13 -19.48 -23.03
C THR A 511 -20.48 -18.95 -22.56
N ILE A 512 -20.71 -17.64 -22.62
CA ILE A 512 -21.97 -17.00 -22.18
C ILE A 512 -22.77 -16.57 -23.42
N SER A 513 -22.14 -15.87 -24.36
CA SER A 513 -22.81 -15.30 -25.54
C SER A 513 -22.85 -16.25 -26.75
N SER A 514 -22.20 -17.42 -26.68
CA SER A 514 -22.06 -18.38 -27.81
C SER A 514 -21.56 -17.74 -29.11
N SER A 515 -20.60 -16.82 -28.98
CA SER A 515 -20.08 -15.94 -30.02
C SER A 515 -18.55 -16.03 -30.10
N SER A 516 -17.97 -15.51 -31.19
CA SER A 516 -16.52 -15.42 -31.39
C SER A 516 -16.17 -14.05 -31.97
N PRO A 517 -14.94 -13.54 -31.78
CA PRO A 517 -14.49 -12.34 -32.48
C PRO A 517 -14.52 -12.55 -34.00
N THR A 518 -14.64 -11.47 -34.75
CA THR A 518 -14.47 -11.52 -36.21
C THR A 518 -13.04 -11.95 -36.57
N GLN A 519 -12.83 -12.52 -37.77
CA GLN A 519 -11.50 -12.93 -38.22
C GLN A 519 -10.46 -11.80 -38.17
N VAL A 520 -10.88 -10.55 -38.40
CA VAL A 520 -10.04 -9.35 -38.28
C VAL A 520 -9.62 -9.13 -36.82
N GLN A 521 -10.57 -9.16 -35.89
CA GLN A 521 -10.30 -9.01 -34.45
C GLN A 521 -9.41 -10.15 -33.92
N SER A 522 -9.69 -11.41 -34.26
CA SER A 522 -8.82 -12.53 -33.84
C SER A 522 -7.39 -12.36 -34.37
N THR A 523 -7.22 -11.81 -35.58
CA THR A 523 -5.89 -11.52 -36.14
C THR A 523 -5.19 -10.38 -35.40
N GLU A 524 -5.91 -9.29 -35.10
CA GLU A 524 -5.37 -8.14 -34.34
C GLU A 524 -5.01 -8.52 -32.90
N ILE A 525 -5.85 -9.34 -32.25
CA ILE A 525 -5.62 -9.88 -30.91
C ILE A 525 -4.38 -10.78 -30.92
N SER A 526 -4.30 -11.78 -31.81
CA SER A 526 -3.12 -12.66 -31.90
C SER A 526 -1.84 -11.86 -32.15
N THR A 527 -1.85 -10.94 -33.12
CA THR A 527 -0.70 -10.06 -33.42
C THR A 527 -0.28 -9.23 -32.21
N THR A 528 -1.25 -8.68 -31.47
CA THR A 528 -0.98 -7.91 -30.24
C THR A 528 -0.36 -8.80 -29.15
N LEU A 529 -0.90 -10.00 -28.94
CA LEU A 529 -0.43 -10.94 -27.93
C LEU A 529 0.95 -11.54 -28.26
N GLU A 530 1.25 -11.78 -29.54
CA GLU A 530 2.57 -12.20 -30.03
C GLU A 530 3.62 -11.08 -29.90
N SER A 531 3.20 -9.80 -29.96
CA SER A 531 4.10 -8.64 -29.80
C SER A 531 4.50 -8.32 -28.35
N LEU A 532 3.95 -9.03 -27.36
CA LEU A 532 4.21 -8.77 -25.95
C LEU A 532 5.68 -9.06 -25.57
N PRO A 533 6.38 -8.16 -24.85
CA PRO A 533 7.79 -8.36 -24.51
C PRO A 533 8.07 -9.65 -23.72
N GLU A 534 9.14 -10.36 -24.10
CA GLU A 534 9.53 -11.64 -23.48
C GLU A 534 9.67 -11.56 -21.95
N SER A 535 10.12 -10.42 -21.41
CA SER A 535 10.24 -10.23 -19.96
C SER A 535 8.90 -10.30 -19.22
N PHE A 536 7.82 -9.83 -19.85
CA PHE A 536 6.46 -9.93 -19.34
C PHE A 536 5.89 -11.33 -19.58
N VAL A 537 6.03 -11.87 -20.79
CA VAL A 537 5.54 -13.22 -21.15
C VAL A 537 6.20 -14.31 -20.32
N ASN A 538 7.42 -14.10 -19.83
CA ASN A 538 8.13 -15.05 -18.95
C ASN A 538 7.74 -15.01 -17.46
N GLU A 539 6.84 -14.12 -17.03
CA GLU A 539 6.21 -14.24 -15.71
C GLU A 539 5.29 -15.48 -15.69
N GLU A 540 5.40 -16.34 -14.66
CA GLU A 540 4.63 -17.60 -14.57
C GLU A 540 3.11 -17.38 -14.65
N ARG A 541 2.61 -16.39 -13.90
CA ARG A 541 1.21 -15.93 -13.92
C ARG A 541 0.76 -15.45 -15.30
N VAL A 542 1.66 -14.84 -16.08
CA VAL A 542 1.36 -14.33 -17.43
C VAL A 542 1.27 -15.49 -18.43
N ARG A 543 2.19 -16.46 -18.40
CA ARG A 543 2.14 -17.64 -19.32
C ARG A 543 0.79 -18.35 -19.27
N HIS A 544 0.30 -18.66 -18.06
CA HIS A 544 -0.96 -19.38 -17.89
C HIS A 544 -2.18 -18.55 -18.34
N LEU A 545 -2.18 -17.25 -18.03
CA LEU A 545 -3.25 -16.34 -18.46
C LEU A 545 -3.27 -16.13 -19.97
N LEU A 546 -2.10 -15.95 -20.59
CA LEU A 546 -1.91 -15.77 -22.03
C LEU A 546 -2.34 -17.02 -22.81
N GLN A 547 -1.94 -18.21 -22.36
CA GLN A 547 -2.33 -19.48 -22.96
C GLN A 547 -3.86 -19.69 -22.91
N GLN A 548 -4.51 -19.33 -21.80
CA GLN A 548 -5.97 -19.43 -21.68
C GLN A 548 -6.68 -18.39 -22.57
N THR A 549 -6.20 -17.15 -22.60
CA THR A 549 -6.71 -16.09 -23.48
C THR A 549 -6.67 -16.49 -24.95
N LEU A 550 -5.53 -17.03 -25.42
CA LEU A 550 -5.38 -17.54 -26.79
C LEU A 550 -6.28 -18.74 -27.09
N SER A 551 -6.65 -19.56 -26.08
CA SER A 551 -7.58 -20.68 -26.26
C SER A 551 -9.06 -20.29 -26.46
N PHE A 552 -9.37 -19.00 -26.30
CA PHE A 552 -10.72 -18.45 -26.51
C PHE A 552 -10.94 -17.79 -27.86
N LEU A 553 -9.88 -17.65 -28.67
CA LEU A 553 -9.98 -17.45 -30.12
C LEU A 553 -10.44 -18.73 -30.84
#